data_AF-A0A1B6JNY9-F1
#
_entry.id   AF-A0A1B6JNY9-F1
#
_cell.length_a   1.000
_cell.length_b   1.000
_cell.length_c   1.000
_cell.angle_alpha   90.00
_cell.angle_beta   90.00
_cell.angle_gamma   90.00
#
_symmetry.space_group_name_H-M   'P 1'
#
loop_
_entity.id
_entity.type
_entity.pdbx_description
1 polymer ?
#
loop_
_entity_poly.entity_id
_entity_poly.type
_entity_poly.pdbx_seq_one_letter_code
_entity_poly.pdbx_strand_id
1 'polypeptide(L)'
;ILKNNTYPLSVSSERFFQAILIAEFAKNLKVKAISHGSTGAGNDQVRFDLAFQILCPDKIIVTPIRDMKLSRKEEVFFLKSKGVKISWKKAKYSINKGIWGTSIGGEETLKSSTSLPEKAYPTKLSEYYKKIIELKFKKGELFSVNNIKDLQINNIIKLEKISSKFAIGRDLHVGDTILGIKGRVGFEASAALLIIKAHKLLEKHILTKWQIYCKEQLSTWYGNLLHEAQYLDP
;
A
#
# COMPACT_ATOMS: atom_id res chain seq x y z
N ILE A 1 -9.15 6.58 -3.29
CA ILE A 1 -10.38 5.92 -2.77
C ILE A 1 -10.08 5.33 -1.40
N LEU A 2 -11.07 5.17 -0.53
CA LEU A 2 -10.91 4.48 0.76
C LEU A 2 -11.69 3.17 0.73
N LYS A 3 -10.99 2.04 0.76
CA LYS A 3 -11.61 0.72 0.90
C LYS A 3 -12.27 0.62 2.26
N ASN A 4 -13.54 0.22 2.26
CA ASN A 4 -14.43 0.20 3.42
C ASN A 4 -14.45 1.55 4.19
N ASN A 5 -14.28 2.67 3.47
CA ASN A 5 -14.19 4.02 4.03
C ASN A 5 -13.01 4.28 4.99
N THR A 6 -12.06 3.34 5.11
CA THR A 6 -10.93 3.46 6.05
C THR A 6 -9.58 3.46 5.31
N TYR A 7 -9.32 2.45 4.49
CA TYR A 7 -7.97 2.16 4.01
C TYR A 7 -7.69 2.75 2.63
N PRO A 8 -6.66 3.60 2.44
CA PRO A 8 -6.40 4.27 1.16
C PRO A 8 -5.69 3.39 0.11
N LEU A 9 -5.79 2.06 0.23
CA LEU A 9 -5.18 1.08 -0.69
C LEU A 9 -3.66 1.20 -0.82
N SER A 10 -2.96 1.66 0.22
CA SER A 10 -1.52 1.99 0.29
C SER A 10 -0.59 1.02 -0.44
N VAL A 11 0.11 0.13 0.27
CA VAL A 11 1.12 -0.74 -0.35
C VAL A 11 0.48 -1.77 -1.28
N SER A 12 -0.76 -2.17 -0.98
CA SER A 12 -1.50 -3.17 -1.77
C SER A 12 -1.58 -2.83 -3.26
N SER A 13 -1.88 -1.57 -3.60
CA SER A 13 -1.97 -1.15 -5.00
C SER A 13 -0.60 -1.04 -5.65
N GLU A 14 0.40 -0.53 -4.91
CA GLU A 14 1.78 -0.40 -5.39
C GLU A 14 2.41 -1.75 -5.79
N ARG A 15 2.08 -2.84 -5.08
CA ARG A 15 2.59 -4.19 -5.39
C ARG A 15 2.16 -4.67 -6.77
N PHE A 16 0.93 -4.37 -7.18
CA PHE A 16 0.47 -4.76 -8.51
C PHE A 16 1.24 -4.02 -9.61
N PHE A 17 1.47 -2.71 -9.45
CA PHE A 17 2.29 -1.94 -10.40
C PHE A 17 3.75 -2.39 -10.42
N GLN A 18 4.32 -2.79 -9.28
CA GLN A 18 5.65 -3.42 -9.24
C GLN A 18 5.67 -4.73 -10.04
N ALA A 19 4.64 -5.55 -9.93
CA ALA A 19 4.52 -6.79 -10.70
C ALA A 19 4.43 -6.51 -12.21
N ILE A 20 3.64 -5.52 -12.62
CA ILE A 20 3.57 -5.08 -14.04
C ILE A 20 4.96 -4.69 -14.54
N LEU A 21 5.67 -3.81 -13.81
CA LEU A 21 7.00 -3.34 -14.23
C LEU A 21 8.02 -4.47 -14.31
N ILE A 22 8.00 -5.41 -13.36
CA ILE A 22 8.88 -6.59 -13.40
C ILE A 22 8.55 -7.45 -14.63
N ALA A 23 7.28 -7.67 -14.94
CA ALA A 23 6.85 -8.43 -16.10
C ALA A 23 7.30 -7.77 -17.42
N GLU A 24 7.10 -6.46 -17.54
CA GLU A 24 7.54 -5.68 -18.70
C GLU A 24 9.05 -5.74 -18.87
N PHE A 25 9.80 -5.59 -17.79
CA PHE A 25 11.26 -5.70 -17.83
C PHE A 25 11.70 -7.11 -18.24
N ALA A 26 11.04 -8.14 -17.71
CA ALA A 26 11.33 -9.53 -18.04
C ALA A 26 11.02 -9.88 -19.51
N LYS A 27 10.07 -9.21 -20.18
CA LYS A 27 9.84 -9.36 -21.63
C LYS A 27 11.04 -8.92 -22.45
N ASN A 28 11.70 -7.85 -22.00
CA ASN A 28 12.87 -7.28 -22.68
C ASN A 28 14.17 -8.05 -22.36
N LEU A 29 14.12 -9.02 -21.46
CA LEU A 29 15.25 -9.86 -21.10
C LEU A 29 15.03 -11.31 -21.55
N LYS A 30 16.13 -11.99 -21.90
CA LYS A 30 16.12 -13.44 -22.22
C LYS A 30 16.07 -14.30 -20.94
N VAL A 31 15.17 -13.98 -20.02
CA VAL A 31 14.97 -14.74 -18.77
C VAL A 31 13.91 -15.83 -18.95
N LYS A 32 14.19 -17.01 -18.40
CA LYS A 32 13.28 -18.17 -18.39
C LYS A 32 12.29 -18.15 -17.21
N ALA A 33 12.63 -17.43 -16.15
CA ALA A 33 11.87 -17.42 -14.91
C ALA A 33 11.85 -16.03 -14.27
N ILE A 34 10.79 -15.76 -13.52
CA ILE A 34 10.63 -14.59 -12.65
C ILE A 34 10.39 -15.10 -11.23
N SER A 35 10.97 -14.45 -10.22
CA SER A 35 10.76 -14.84 -8.82
C SER A 35 10.20 -13.71 -7.98
N HIS A 36 9.34 -14.05 -7.01
CA HIS A 36 8.92 -13.16 -5.94
C HIS A 36 8.89 -13.89 -4.58
N GLY A 37 9.07 -13.13 -3.50
CA GLY A 37 9.19 -13.65 -2.13
C GLY A 37 7.89 -13.61 -1.31
N SER A 38 6.73 -13.56 -1.98
CA SER A 38 5.44 -13.49 -1.27
C SER A 38 5.16 -14.81 -0.52
N THR A 39 4.50 -14.71 0.64
CA THR A 39 4.05 -15.89 1.38
C THR A 39 2.77 -16.46 0.78
N GLY A 40 2.48 -17.74 1.07
CA GLY A 40 1.25 -18.42 0.64
C GLY A 40 -0.05 -17.97 1.33
N ALA A 41 0.03 -17.07 2.32
CA ALA A 41 -1.12 -16.59 3.08
C ALA A 41 -1.51 -15.14 2.76
N GLY A 42 -0.69 -14.42 1.98
CA GLY A 42 -0.89 -13.00 1.69
C GLY A 42 -1.52 -12.75 0.33
N ASN A 43 -2.15 -11.58 0.18
CA ASN A 43 -2.70 -11.10 -1.10
C ASN A 43 -1.62 -10.91 -2.16
N ASP A 44 -0.40 -10.53 -1.75
CA ASP A 44 0.68 -10.19 -2.68
C ASP A 44 1.06 -11.34 -3.61
N GLN A 45 0.93 -12.61 -3.18
CA GLN A 45 1.16 -13.73 -4.10
C GLN A 45 0.21 -13.68 -5.30
N VAL A 46 -1.08 -13.39 -5.06
CA VAL A 46 -2.09 -13.33 -6.11
C VAL A 46 -1.80 -12.15 -7.03
N ARG A 47 -1.37 -11.01 -6.46
CA ARG A 47 -1.02 -9.82 -7.25
C ARG A 47 0.13 -10.07 -8.20
N PHE A 48 1.20 -10.71 -7.72
CA PHE A 48 2.37 -11.02 -8.55
C PHE A 48 2.06 -12.14 -9.55
N ASP A 49 1.46 -13.25 -9.10
CA ASP A 49 1.13 -14.39 -9.97
C ASP A 49 0.21 -13.95 -11.12
N LEU A 50 -0.86 -13.21 -10.82
CA LEU A 50 -1.83 -12.78 -11.83
C LEU A 50 -1.20 -11.84 -12.85
N ALA A 51 -0.41 -10.86 -12.41
CA ALA A 51 0.29 -9.95 -13.32
C ALA A 51 1.28 -10.70 -14.22
N PHE A 52 2.04 -11.65 -13.66
CA PHE A 52 3.00 -12.44 -14.43
C PHE A 52 2.33 -13.40 -15.41
N GLN A 53 1.23 -14.04 -15.02
CA GLN A 53 0.44 -14.91 -15.89
C GLN A 53 -0.18 -14.14 -17.07
N ILE A 54 -0.69 -12.93 -16.83
CA ILE A 54 -1.27 -12.10 -17.89
C ILE A 54 -0.20 -11.56 -18.82
N LEU A 55 0.87 -10.98 -18.25
CA LEU A 55 1.84 -10.22 -19.05
C LEU A 55 2.91 -11.12 -19.66
N CYS A 56 3.38 -12.15 -18.97
CA CYS A 56 4.46 -13.03 -19.42
C CYS A 56 4.13 -14.51 -19.15
N PRO A 57 3.06 -15.04 -19.78
CA PRO A 57 2.57 -16.41 -19.57
C PRO A 57 3.59 -17.51 -19.91
N ASP A 58 4.61 -17.18 -20.72
CA ASP A 58 5.69 -18.07 -21.13
C ASP A 58 6.76 -18.30 -20.05
N LYS A 59 6.76 -17.50 -18.97
CA LYS A 59 7.82 -17.52 -17.96
C LYS A 59 7.44 -18.34 -16.75
N ILE A 60 8.41 -19.08 -16.22
CA ILE A 60 8.24 -19.85 -14.98
C ILE A 60 8.20 -18.88 -13.79
N ILE A 61 7.18 -18.98 -12.95
CA ILE A 61 7.09 -18.22 -11.70
C ILE A 61 7.72 -19.04 -10.58
N VAL A 62 8.71 -18.48 -9.88
CA VAL A 62 9.45 -19.15 -8.79
C VAL A 62 9.15 -18.45 -7.46
N THR A 63 8.61 -19.19 -6.49
CA THR A 63 8.21 -18.63 -5.19
C THR A 63 8.84 -19.34 -3.99
N PRO A 64 10.14 -19.12 -3.71
CA PRO A 64 10.88 -19.93 -2.74
C PRO A 64 10.27 -19.94 -1.34
N ILE A 65 9.75 -18.81 -0.87
CA ILE A 65 9.14 -18.69 0.47
C ILE A 65 7.87 -19.54 0.57
N ARG A 66 7.04 -19.53 -0.47
CA ARG A 66 5.79 -20.29 -0.55
C ARG A 66 6.05 -21.78 -0.77
N ASP A 67 6.90 -22.10 -1.76
CA ASP A 67 7.09 -23.47 -2.24
C ASP A 67 7.89 -24.31 -1.25
N MET A 68 8.90 -23.71 -0.61
CA MET A 68 9.73 -24.40 0.40
C MET A 68 9.15 -24.29 1.81
N LYS A 69 8.06 -23.54 2.02
CA LYS A 69 7.41 -23.30 3.32
C LYS A 69 8.40 -22.87 4.42
N LEU A 70 9.31 -21.96 4.08
CA LEU A 70 10.37 -21.54 4.99
C LEU A 70 9.80 -20.86 6.24
N SER A 71 10.25 -21.32 7.41
CA SER A 71 9.98 -20.63 8.67
C SER A 71 10.89 -19.40 8.81
N ARG A 72 10.43 -18.42 9.59
CA ARG A 72 11.23 -17.24 9.93
C ARG A 72 12.60 -17.61 10.54
N LYS A 73 12.66 -18.71 11.30
CA LYS A 73 13.89 -19.21 11.93
C LYS A 73 14.88 -19.74 10.88
N GLU A 74 14.40 -20.43 9.85
CA GLU A 74 15.23 -20.91 8.74
C GLU A 74 15.75 -19.74 7.89
N GLU A 75 14.90 -18.75 7.60
CA GLU A 75 15.33 -17.52 6.93
C GLU A 75 16.45 -16.81 7.71
N VAL A 76 16.27 -16.66 9.03
CA VAL A 76 17.27 -16.08 9.94
C VAL A 76 18.59 -16.85 9.87
N PHE A 77 18.53 -18.17 9.96
CA PHE A 77 19.71 -19.01 9.97
C PHE A 77 20.45 -18.96 8.63
N PHE A 78 19.73 -19.00 7.51
CA PHE A 78 20.28 -18.84 6.17
C PHE A 78 20.96 -17.48 6.00
N LEU A 79 20.31 -16.39 6.41
CA LEU A 79 20.90 -15.06 6.33
C LEU A 79 22.16 -14.94 7.21
N LYS A 80 22.15 -15.50 8.43
CA LYS A 80 23.32 -15.56 9.30
C LYS A 80 24.47 -16.37 8.69
N SER A 81 24.18 -17.53 8.09
CA SER A 81 25.20 -18.36 7.45
C SER A 81 25.80 -17.70 6.20
N LYS A 82 25.09 -16.74 5.60
CA LYS A 82 25.59 -15.86 4.53
C LYS A 82 26.20 -14.54 5.03
N GLY A 83 26.40 -14.37 6.35
CA GLY A 83 27.06 -13.20 6.94
C GLY A 83 26.18 -11.96 7.10
N VAL A 84 24.86 -12.06 6.90
CA VAL A 84 23.94 -10.93 7.02
C VAL A 84 23.63 -10.64 8.49
N LYS A 85 24.02 -9.44 8.96
CA LYS A 85 23.82 -8.99 10.35
C LYS A 85 22.52 -8.17 10.49
N ILE A 86 21.44 -8.79 10.97
CA ILE A 86 20.14 -8.14 11.22
C ILE A 86 19.79 -8.15 12.72
N SER A 87 19.21 -7.05 13.21
CA SER A 87 18.66 -6.95 14.57
C SER A 87 17.27 -7.58 14.65
N TRP A 88 17.19 -8.80 15.21
CA TRP A 88 15.96 -9.60 15.24
C TRP A 88 14.86 -9.06 16.17
N LYS A 89 15.18 -8.18 17.13
CA LYS A 89 14.18 -7.45 17.92
C LYS A 89 13.31 -6.52 17.06
N LYS A 90 13.83 -6.02 15.94
CA LYS A 90 13.07 -5.19 14.98
C LYS A 90 12.13 -6.01 14.08
N ALA A 91 12.20 -7.36 14.12
CA ALA A 91 11.38 -8.24 13.30
C ALA A 91 9.99 -8.55 13.87
N LYS A 92 9.59 -7.94 15.00
CA LYS A 92 8.24 -8.14 15.59
C LYS A 92 7.12 -7.68 14.64
N TYR A 93 7.37 -6.62 13.87
CA TYR A 93 6.41 -6.06 12.93
C TYR A 93 6.89 -6.24 11.50
N SER A 94 5.97 -6.63 10.62
CA SER A 94 6.14 -6.58 9.17
C SER A 94 5.72 -5.20 8.69
N ILE A 95 6.68 -4.35 8.35
CA ILE A 95 6.45 -2.99 7.90
C ILE A 95 6.76 -2.94 6.40
N ASN A 96 5.74 -2.66 5.60
CA ASN A 96 5.93 -2.34 4.19
C ASN A 96 5.67 -0.86 4.01
N LYS A 97 6.67 -0.12 3.53
CA LYS A 97 6.56 1.32 3.30
C LYS A 97 6.50 1.59 1.80
N GLY A 98 5.43 2.24 1.38
CA GLY A 98 5.21 2.77 0.04
C GLY A 98 5.31 4.29 0.00
N ILE A 99 5.06 4.86 -1.18
CA ILE A 99 4.92 6.32 -1.36
C ILE A 99 3.53 6.77 -0.88
N TRP A 100 2.50 5.96 -1.13
CA TRP A 100 1.11 6.27 -0.78
C TRP A 100 0.77 5.96 0.69
N GLY A 101 1.57 5.12 1.34
CA GLY A 101 1.48 4.86 2.78
C GLY A 101 2.23 3.60 3.20
N THR A 102 2.20 3.33 4.50
CA THR A 102 2.87 2.18 5.12
C THR A 102 1.84 1.22 5.68
N SER A 103 1.99 -0.08 5.43
CA SER A 103 1.22 -1.14 6.10
C SER A 103 2.04 -1.78 7.21
N ILE A 104 1.39 -2.12 8.32
CA ILE A 104 2.00 -2.70 9.52
C ILE A 104 1.22 -3.97 9.88
N GLY A 105 1.86 -5.12 9.75
CA GLY A 105 1.40 -6.40 10.29
C GLY A 105 2.17 -6.77 11.55
N GLY A 106 1.52 -7.46 12.48
CA GLY A 106 2.17 -7.93 13.70
C GLY A 106 1.23 -8.74 14.58
N GLU A 107 1.73 -9.14 15.75
CA GLU A 107 0.96 -9.90 16.75
C GLU A 107 -0.40 -9.24 17.06
N GLU A 108 -0.40 -7.91 17.24
CA GLU A 108 -1.59 -7.15 17.60
C GLU A 108 -2.61 -7.08 16.45
N THR A 109 -2.21 -7.31 15.20
CA THR A 109 -3.14 -7.39 14.07
C THR A 109 -3.78 -8.77 13.91
N LEU A 110 -3.35 -9.79 14.67
CA LEU A 110 -3.91 -11.15 14.58
C LEU A 110 -5.18 -11.37 15.42
N LYS A 111 -5.45 -10.50 16.39
CA LYS A 111 -6.62 -10.60 17.29
C LYS A 111 -7.49 -9.36 17.14
N SER A 112 -8.80 -9.46 17.33
CA SER A 112 -9.71 -8.30 17.24
C SER A 112 -9.67 -7.39 18.49
N SER A 113 -9.28 -7.94 19.64
CA SER A 113 -9.29 -7.27 20.95
C SER A 113 -8.07 -6.39 21.23
N THR A 114 -7.11 -6.31 20.31
CA THR A 114 -5.85 -5.58 20.49
C THR A 114 -5.72 -4.43 19.50
N SER A 115 -5.03 -3.35 19.87
CA SER A 115 -4.67 -2.25 18.96
C SER A 115 -3.16 -2.17 18.78
N LEU A 116 -2.70 -1.51 17.70
CA LEU A 116 -1.27 -1.30 17.50
C LEU A 116 -0.74 -0.28 18.51
N PRO A 117 0.30 -0.60 19.28
CA PRO A 117 0.91 0.35 20.20
C PRO A 117 1.67 1.43 19.42
N GLU A 118 1.86 2.60 20.02
CA GLU A 118 2.58 3.73 19.41
C GLU A 118 3.99 3.32 18.91
N LYS A 119 4.64 2.37 19.59
CA LYS A 119 5.95 1.83 19.19
C LYS A 119 5.95 1.12 17.83
N ALA A 120 4.82 0.57 17.39
CA ALA A 120 4.69 -0.18 16.13
C ALA A 120 4.72 0.71 14.89
N TYR A 121 4.27 1.96 15.00
CA TYR A 121 4.31 2.91 13.89
C TYR A 121 5.75 3.40 13.63
N PRO A 122 6.23 3.39 12.38
CA PRO A 122 7.60 3.80 12.08
C PRO A 122 7.80 5.30 12.27
N THR A 123 6.79 6.11 11.98
CA THR A 123 6.83 7.54 12.29
C THR A 123 6.32 7.78 13.71
N LYS A 124 6.94 8.70 14.46
CA LYS A 124 6.49 9.09 15.82
C LYS A 124 5.83 10.45 15.82
N LEU A 125 4.87 10.64 16.71
CA LEU A 125 4.32 11.97 16.99
C LEU A 125 5.45 12.87 17.47
N SER A 126 5.62 14.03 16.83
CA SER A 126 6.68 14.99 17.12
C SER A 126 6.24 16.45 17.01
N GLU A 127 5.06 16.73 16.43
CA GLU A 127 4.52 18.07 16.29
C GLU A 127 3.12 18.12 16.90
N TYR A 128 2.87 19.09 17.79
CA TYR A 128 1.66 19.17 18.62
C TYR A 128 0.83 20.45 18.40
N TYR A 129 1.30 21.36 17.53
CA TYR A 129 0.61 22.63 17.25
C TYR A 129 -0.28 22.55 16.00
N LYS A 130 -1.18 23.52 15.83
CA LYS A 130 -1.98 23.65 14.61
C LYS A 130 -1.11 24.13 13.44
N LYS A 131 -1.10 23.39 12.34
CA LYS A 131 -0.44 23.79 11.09
C LYS A 131 -1.45 23.90 9.95
N ILE A 132 -1.43 25.02 9.25
CA ILE A 132 -2.23 25.21 8.04
C ILE A 132 -1.41 24.73 6.84
N ILE A 133 -2.02 23.90 6.01
CA ILE A 133 -1.46 23.44 4.73
C ILE A 133 -2.43 23.78 3.62
N GLU A 134 -1.89 24.26 2.50
CA GLU A 134 -2.67 24.56 1.31
C GLU A 134 -2.37 23.52 0.22
N LEU A 135 -3.41 22.89 -0.31
CA LEU A 135 -3.32 21.91 -1.39
C LEU A 135 -4.05 22.48 -2.61
N LYS A 136 -3.40 22.52 -3.77
CA LYS A 136 -4.04 22.96 -5.03
C LYS A 136 -4.14 21.81 -6.01
N PHE A 137 -5.31 21.72 -6.63
CA PHE A 137 -5.66 20.67 -7.58
C PHE A 137 -5.96 21.27 -8.96
N LYS A 138 -5.56 20.57 -10.03
CA LYS A 138 -5.88 20.91 -11.41
C LYS A 138 -6.41 19.65 -12.07
N LYS A 139 -7.68 19.68 -12.53
CA LYS A 139 -8.37 18.51 -13.11
C LYS A 139 -8.31 17.27 -12.22
N GLY A 140 -8.45 17.45 -10.90
CA GLY A 140 -8.40 16.35 -9.92
C GLY A 140 -6.99 15.96 -9.44
N GLU A 141 -5.93 16.44 -10.07
CA GLU A 141 -4.56 16.09 -9.69
C GLU A 141 -3.93 17.15 -8.77
N LEU A 142 -3.25 16.68 -7.71
CA LEU A 142 -2.48 17.54 -6.80
C LEU A 142 -1.22 18.07 -7.51
N PHE A 143 -1.15 19.37 -7.75
CA PHE A 143 -0.01 19.99 -8.42
C PHE A 143 0.79 20.95 -7.52
N SER A 144 0.32 21.28 -6.33
CA SER A 144 1.02 22.20 -5.41
C SER A 144 0.69 21.97 -3.95
N VAL A 145 1.71 22.09 -3.08
CA VAL A 145 1.62 22.06 -1.61
C VAL A 145 2.29 23.32 -1.03
N ASN A 146 1.52 24.12 -0.29
CA ASN A 146 1.91 25.43 0.25
C ASN A 146 2.45 26.36 -0.83
N ASN A 147 1.65 26.62 -1.88
CA ASN A 147 1.98 27.46 -3.03
C ASN A 147 3.20 27.04 -3.87
N ILE A 148 3.86 25.93 -3.56
CA ILE A 148 5.01 25.43 -4.31
C ILE A 148 4.50 24.34 -5.27
N LYS A 149 4.61 24.62 -6.57
CA LYS A 149 4.28 23.68 -7.64
C LYS A 149 5.37 22.62 -7.78
N ASP A 150 4.97 21.39 -8.02
CA ASP A 150 5.87 20.27 -8.24
C ASP A 150 5.13 19.11 -8.94
N LEU A 151 5.86 18.05 -9.29
CA LEU A 151 5.29 16.78 -9.75
C LEU A 151 4.42 16.16 -8.64
N GLN A 152 3.42 15.37 -9.05
CA GLN A 152 2.44 14.73 -8.18
C GLN A 152 3.14 13.88 -7.10
N ILE A 153 4.13 13.07 -7.49
CA ILE A 153 4.91 12.23 -6.58
C ILE A 153 5.68 13.07 -5.56
N ASN A 154 6.35 14.14 -6.00
CA ASN A 154 7.10 15.02 -5.11
C ASN A 154 6.18 15.73 -4.12
N ASN A 155 4.99 16.16 -4.56
CA ASN A 155 3.97 16.73 -3.69
C ASN A 155 3.47 15.74 -2.64
N ILE A 156 3.27 14.46 -2.99
CA ILE A 156 2.89 13.40 -2.04
C ILE A 156 4.00 13.23 -0.98
N ILE A 157 5.26 13.09 -1.41
CA ILE A 157 6.41 12.92 -0.51
C ILE A 157 6.56 14.13 0.43
N LYS A 158 6.43 15.34 -0.12
CA LYS A 158 6.51 16.59 0.64
C LYS A 158 5.39 16.68 1.67
N LEU A 159 4.16 16.36 1.28
CA LEU A 159 3.02 16.36 2.18
C LEU A 159 3.22 15.32 3.30
N GLU A 160 3.63 14.09 2.96
CA GLU A 160 3.88 13.02 3.93
C GLU A 160 4.94 13.44 4.95
N LYS A 161 6.03 14.07 4.51
CA LYS A 161 7.08 14.60 5.40
C LYS A 161 6.56 15.66 6.39
N ILE A 162 5.52 16.40 6.02
CA ILE A 162 4.89 17.40 6.89
C ILE A 162 3.89 16.72 7.83
N SER A 163 2.94 15.96 7.29
CA SER A 163 1.77 15.47 8.04
C SER A 163 2.06 14.25 8.93
N SER A 164 3.02 13.41 8.58
CA SER A 164 3.35 12.20 9.35
C SER A 164 3.85 12.51 10.76
N LYS A 165 4.49 13.67 10.94
CA LYS A 165 4.96 14.16 12.25
C LYS A 165 3.84 14.46 13.25
N PHE A 166 2.62 14.67 12.76
CA PHE A 166 1.42 14.90 13.58
C PHE A 166 0.68 13.59 13.89
N ALA A 167 1.25 12.43 13.56
CA ALA A 167 0.61 11.11 13.67
C ALA A 167 -0.73 11.00 12.91
N ILE A 168 -0.95 11.86 11.91
CA ILE A 168 -2.16 11.84 11.09
C ILE A 168 -2.20 10.57 10.25
N GLY A 169 -3.38 9.97 10.14
CA GLY A 169 -3.62 8.88 9.20
C GLY A 169 -3.08 7.53 9.64
N ARG A 170 -2.91 7.34 10.95
CA ARG A 170 -2.68 6.04 11.58
C ARG A 170 -4.02 5.39 11.90
N ASP A 171 -4.22 4.16 11.46
CA ASP A 171 -5.44 3.42 11.77
C ASP A 171 -5.25 1.91 11.59
N LEU A 172 -6.27 1.14 11.95
CA LEU A 172 -6.42 -0.29 11.70
C LEU A 172 -7.56 -0.54 10.72
N HIS A 173 -7.30 -1.34 9.70
CA HIS A 173 -8.30 -1.77 8.74
C HIS A 173 -8.62 -3.24 8.93
N VAL A 174 -9.91 -3.57 8.93
CA VAL A 174 -10.43 -4.92 8.76
C VAL A 174 -11.18 -4.97 7.44
N GLY A 175 -10.83 -5.92 6.59
CA GLY A 175 -11.42 -6.07 5.26
C GLY A 175 -11.29 -7.49 4.75
N ASP A 176 -11.93 -7.77 3.64
CA ASP A 176 -11.79 -9.05 2.95
C ASP A 176 -10.48 -9.09 2.18
N THR A 177 -9.80 -10.24 2.24
CA THR A 177 -8.63 -10.55 1.42
C THR A 177 -9.09 -11.08 0.06
N ILE A 178 -8.16 -11.13 -0.89
CA ILE A 178 -8.42 -11.73 -2.22
C ILE A 178 -8.77 -13.22 -2.09
N LEU A 179 -8.31 -13.85 -1.00
CA LEU A 179 -8.56 -15.25 -0.68
C LEU A 179 -9.93 -15.49 -0.01
N GLY A 180 -10.75 -14.45 0.16
CA GLY A 180 -12.09 -14.56 0.76
C GLY A 180 -12.13 -14.69 2.28
N ILE A 181 -11.01 -14.47 2.97
CA ILE A 181 -10.95 -14.43 4.45
C ILE A 181 -10.85 -12.99 4.95
N LYS A 182 -11.21 -12.75 6.21
CA LYS A 182 -10.99 -11.44 6.83
C LYS A 182 -9.49 -11.23 7.14
N GLY A 183 -8.95 -10.13 6.65
CA GLY A 183 -7.62 -9.63 6.97
C GLY A 183 -7.72 -8.41 7.89
N ARG A 184 -6.74 -8.29 8.80
CA ARG A 184 -6.59 -7.13 9.68
C ARG A 184 -5.17 -6.58 9.57
N VAL A 185 -5.06 -5.28 9.30
CA VAL A 185 -3.76 -4.63 9.02
C VAL A 185 -3.76 -3.22 9.57
N GLY A 186 -2.65 -2.81 10.19
CA GLY A 186 -2.43 -1.42 10.55
C GLY A 186 -1.85 -0.63 9.40
N PHE A 187 -2.02 0.68 9.41
CA PHE A 187 -1.36 1.53 8.42
C PHE A 187 -1.07 2.92 8.95
N GLU A 188 -0.11 3.60 8.33
CA GLU A 188 0.06 5.04 8.37
C GLU A 188 0.05 5.60 6.95
N ALA A 189 -0.83 6.54 6.64
CA ALA A 189 -1.01 7.08 5.28
C ALA A 189 -1.44 8.55 5.32
N SER A 190 -0.61 9.40 5.91
CA SER A 190 -0.97 10.77 6.27
C SER A 190 -1.28 11.63 5.04
N ALA A 191 -0.40 11.60 4.03
CA ALA A 191 -0.58 12.35 2.79
C ALA A 191 -1.80 11.86 2.00
N ALA A 192 -1.93 10.54 1.81
CA ALA A 192 -3.05 9.95 1.07
C ALA A 192 -4.40 10.36 1.66
N LEU A 193 -4.56 10.30 2.98
CA LEU A 193 -5.80 10.68 3.64
C LEU A 193 -6.11 12.16 3.53
N LEU A 194 -5.11 13.03 3.65
CA LEU A 194 -5.29 14.47 3.45
C LEU A 194 -5.64 14.80 2.00
N ILE A 195 -4.98 14.19 1.02
CA ILE A 195 -5.26 14.37 -0.41
C ILE A 195 -6.67 13.91 -0.74
N ILE A 196 -7.07 12.71 -0.31
CA ILE A 196 -8.41 12.18 -0.56
C ILE A 196 -9.47 13.06 0.10
N LYS A 197 -9.25 13.53 1.33
CA LYS A 197 -10.19 14.40 2.03
C LYS A 197 -10.33 15.77 1.35
N ALA A 198 -9.23 16.39 0.95
CA ALA A 198 -9.24 17.66 0.23
C ALA A 198 -9.88 17.52 -1.16
N HIS A 199 -9.56 16.46 -1.90
CA HIS A 199 -10.17 16.17 -3.20
C HIS A 199 -11.69 16.00 -3.08
N LYS A 200 -12.16 15.15 -2.14
CA LYS A 200 -13.59 14.96 -1.88
C LYS A 200 -14.30 16.27 -1.49
N LEU A 201 -13.63 17.16 -0.76
CA LEU A 201 -14.18 18.47 -0.42
C LEU A 201 -14.33 19.36 -1.65
N LEU A 202 -13.32 19.42 -2.52
CA LEU A 202 -13.40 20.17 -3.78
C LEU A 202 -14.50 19.65 -4.70
N GLU A 203 -14.68 18.33 -4.78
CA GLU A 203 -15.76 17.73 -5.56
C GLU A 203 -17.15 18.21 -5.13
N LYS A 204 -17.37 18.43 -3.83
CA LYS A 204 -18.64 18.98 -3.32
C LYS A 204 -18.92 20.40 -3.80
N HIS A 205 -17.88 21.17 -4.12
CA HIS A 205 -18.03 22.53 -4.64
C HIS A 205 -18.20 22.58 -6.15
N ILE A 206 -17.75 21.55 -6.88
CA ILE A 206 -17.61 21.60 -8.34
C ILE A 206 -18.61 20.66 -9.04
N LEU A 207 -18.93 19.52 -8.43
CA LEU A 207 -19.80 18.50 -9.02
C LEU A 207 -21.24 18.65 -8.51
N THR A 208 -22.18 18.34 -9.39
CA THR A 208 -23.60 18.21 -9.03
C THR A 208 -23.84 16.99 -8.13
N LYS A 209 -24.98 17.00 -7.42
CA LYS A 209 -25.43 15.88 -6.58
C LYS A 209 -25.36 14.53 -7.30
N TRP A 210 -25.87 14.45 -8.52
CA TRP A 210 -25.94 13.20 -9.28
C TRP A 210 -24.58 12.74 -9.82
N GLN A 211 -23.70 13.68 -10.18
CA GLN A 211 -22.31 13.34 -10.53
C GLN A 211 -21.57 12.72 -9.34
N ILE A 212 -21.73 13.28 -8.14
CA ILE A 212 -21.13 12.70 -6.92
C ILE A 212 -21.70 11.30 -6.65
N TYR A 213 -23.03 11.14 -6.70
CA TYR A 213 -23.69 9.85 -6.47
C TYR A 213 -23.21 8.75 -7.43
N CYS A 214 -23.16 9.03 -8.73
CA CYS A 214 -22.64 8.06 -9.72
C CYS A 214 -21.15 7.80 -9.51
N LYS A 215 -20.36 8.85 -9.24
CA LYS A 215 -18.93 8.72 -9.01
C LYS A 215 -18.61 7.84 -7.80
N GLU A 216 -19.37 7.92 -6.70
CA GLU A 216 -19.12 7.12 -5.51
C GLU A 216 -19.25 5.61 -5.77
N GLN A 217 -20.21 5.21 -6.62
CA GLN A 217 -20.36 3.82 -7.05
C GLN A 217 -19.18 3.37 -7.91
N LEU A 218 -18.83 4.15 -8.95
CA LEU A 218 -17.69 3.84 -9.81
C LEU A 218 -16.36 3.82 -9.04
N SER A 219 -16.20 4.72 -8.08
CA SER A 219 -15.04 4.77 -7.18
C SER A 219 -14.93 3.51 -6.33
N THR A 220 -16.06 2.92 -5.92
CA THR A 220 -16.09 1.66 -5.17
C THR A 220 -15.64 0.50 -6.05
N TRP A 221 -16.15 0.42 -7.27
CA TRP A 221 -15.71 -0.56 -8.28
C TRP A 221 -14.21 -0.47 -8.56
N TYR A 222 -13.72 0.73 -8.87
CA TYR A 222 -12.30 0.96 -9.11
C TYR A 222 -11.42 0.57 -7.91
N GLY A 223 -11.87 0.90 -6.69
CA GLY A 223 -11.17 0.50 -5.47
C GLY A 223 -11.13 -1.01 -5.25
N ASN A 224 -12.18 -1.73 -5.64
CA ASN A 224 -12.21 -3.19 -5.62
C ASN A 224 -11.25 -3.77 -6.64
N LEU A 225 -11.31 -3.33 -7.90
CA LEU A 225 -10.42 -3.83 -8.96
C LEU A 225 -8.94 -3.65 -8.60
N LEU A 226 -8.57 -2.49 -8.05
CA LEU A 226 -7.21 -2.26 -7.54
C LEU A 226 -6.83 -3.18 -6.38
N HIS A 227 -7.77 -3.46 -5.47
CA HIS A 227 -7.50 -4.31 -4.31
C HIS A 227 -7.28 -5.78 -4.72
N GLU A 228 -8.12 -6.26 -5.64
CA GLU A 228 -8.19 -7.64 -6.15
C GLU A 228 -7.17 -7.95 -7.26
N ALA A 229 -6.26 -7.02 -7.57
CA ALA A 229 -5.30 -7.14 -8.68
C ALA A 229 -5.95 -7.30 -10.08
N GLN A 230 -7.15 -6.78 -10.24
CA GLN A 230 -7.91 -6.76 -11.49
C GLN A 230 -7.77 -5.42 -12.22
N TYR A 231 -6.62 -4.75 -12.12
CA TYR A 231 -6.41 -3.48 -12.81
C TYR A 231 -6.21 -3.65 -14.33
N LEU A 232 -5.84 -4.85 -14.78
CA LEU A 232 -5.74 -5.21 -16.20
C LEU A 232 -7.03 -5.87 -16.74
N ASP A 233 -8.07 -5.98 -15.91
CA ASP A 233 -9.39 -6.51 -16.30
C ASP A 233 -10.11 -5.44 -17.16
N PRO A 234 -10.65 -5.80 -18.34
CA PRO A 234 -11.19 -4.85 -19.33
C PRO A 234 -12.41 -4.03 -18.88
#